data_AF-A0A3S4RWI3-F1
#
_entry.id   AF-A0A3S4RWI3-F1
#
_cell.length_a   1.000
_cell.length_b   1.000
_cell.length_c   1.000
_cell.angle_alpha   90.00
_cell.angle_beta   90.00
_cell.angle_gamma   90.00
#
_symmetry.space_group_name_H-M   'P 1'
#
loop_
_entity.id
_entity.type
_entity.pdbx_description
1 polymer ?
#
loop_
_entity_poly.entity_id
_entity_poly.type
_entity_poly.pdbx_seq_one_letter_code
_entity_poly.pdbx_strand_id
1 'polypeptide(L)'
;MSRKQAFIDGIVNAVANFNVGYSQGAARSTIAALASSPSRAVDADCSSLIAFGLWRAGYTGSFRADAWTGNLRGIMTAAGFTARRWSRGTALHAGDVLLLEGATGKRGHVALYADAAGRTSQLFEAWLNELGGTIGGAPGDQGDETRMRPYVSHPDTVAGRWEWVLTPPAEAAASTTTAQEDFTVAEAERVIAHVTAVDGTVKATSQTVHAEVLALREQVSALAATVKALTANVNKVVDALPELKIGADSANKTKVRIGASSDGTAPLPATLAPEERAAIAAGITAEKEGAR
;
A
#
# COMPACT_ATOMS: atom_id res chain seq x y z
N MET A 1 29.53 -0.12 -10.19
CA MET A 1 28.42 -0.39 -11.13
C MET A 1 28.11 0.90 -11.86
N SER A 2 27.90 0.86 -13.18
CA SER A 2 27.52 2.06 -13.94
C SER A 2 26.12 2.53 -13.58
N ARG A 3 25.86 3.83 -13.65
CA ARG A 3 24.54 4.46 -13.55
C ARG A 3 23.58 3.87 -14.59
N LYS A 4 24.07 3.63 -15.81
CA LYS A 4 23.31 2.95 -16.87
C LYS A 4 22.86 1.55 -16.44
N GLN A 5 23.77 0.76 -15.85
CA GLN A 5 23.42 -0.60 -15.40
C GLN A 5 22.45 -0.55 -14.21
N ALA A 6 22.68 0.35 -13.25
CA ALA A 6 21.77 0.55 -12.12
C ALA A 6 20.34 0.94 -12.57
N PHE A 7 20.22 1.72 -13.65
CA PHE A 7 18.94 2.07 -14.26
C PHE A 7 18.23 0.84 -14.84
N ILE A 8 18.95 0.04 -15.62
CA ILE A 8 18.43 -1.20 -16.21
C ILE A 8 18.01 -2.17 -15.11
N ASP A 9 18.91 -2.47 -14.18
CA ASP A 9 18.67 -3.41 -13.08
C ASP A 9 17.49 -2.96 -12.22
N GLY A 10 17.34 -1.64 -12.00
CA GLY A 10 16.24 -1.07 -11.25
C GLY A 10 14.86 -1.39 -11.84
N ILE A 11 14.72 -1.24 -13.15
CA ILE A 11 13.46 -1.49 -13.87
C ILE A 11 13.24 -3.00 -14.07
N VAL A 12 14.27 -3.74 -14.48
CA VAL A 12 14.18 -5.19 -14.68
C VAL A 12 13.78 -5.88 -13.37
N ASN A 13 14.39 -5.49 -12.25
CA ASN A 13 14.04 -6.03 -10.94
C ASN A 13 12.60 -5.64 -10.54
N ALA A 14 12.16 -4.42 -10.84
CA ALA A 14 10.78 -4.01 -10.57
C ALA A 14 9.78 -4.87 -11.34
N VAL A 15 9.99 -5.07 -12.64
CA VAL A 15 9.12 -5.92 -13.48
C VAL A 15 9.15 -7.39 -13.05
N ALA A 16 10.31 -7.90 -12.63
CA ALA A 16 10.45 -9.32 -12.31
C ALA A 16 9.96 -9.68 -10.89
N ASN A 17 10.07 -8.76 -9.93
CA ASN A 17 9.96 -9.11 -8.52
C ASN A 17 8.99 -8.22 -7.72
N PHE A 18 8.48 -7.13 -8.29
CA PHE A 18 7.56 -6.25 -7.56
C PHE A 18 6.11 -6.55 -7.95
N ASN A 19 5.22 -6.49 -6.95
CA ASN A 19 3.78 -6.62 -7.15
C ASN A 19 3.19 -5.24 -7.52
N VAL A 20 3.41 -4.80 -8.77
CA VAL A 20 3.02 -3.45 -9.25
C VAL A 20 1.88 -3.51 -10.25
N GLY A 21 0.73 -2.96 -9.87
CA GLY A 21 -0.44 -2.86 -10.74
C GLY A 21 -0.35 -1.67 -11.70
N TYR A 22 -1.29 -1.57 -12.63
CA TYR A 22 -1.35 -0.45 -13.57
C TYR A 22 -2.48 0.52 -13.22
N SER A 23 -2.15 1.79 -12.98
CA SER A 23 -3.18 2.82 -12.83
C SER A 23 -2.66 4.23 -13.14
N GLN A 24 -3.47 5.01 -13.87
CA GLN A 24 -3.25 6.43 -14.12
C GLN A 24 -4.07 7.31 -13.16
N GLY A 25 -3.72 8.59 -13.05
CA GLY A 25 -4.51 9.57 -12.28
C GLY A 25 -4.32 9.47 -10.77
N ALA A 26 -5.40 9.68 -9.99
CA ALA A 26 -5.33 9.78 -8.52
C ALA A 26 -4.97 8.46 -7.82
N ALA A 27 -5.20 7.32 -8.48
CA ALA A 27 -4.81 6.00 -7.96
C ALA A 27 -3.33 5.67 -8.22
N ARG A 28 -2.64 6.47 -9.05
CA ARG A 28 -1.21 6.30 -9.30
C ARG A 28 -0.42 6.51 -8.02
N SER A 29 0.26 5.45 -7.58
CA SER A 29 1.31 5.54 -6.56
C SER A 29 2.67 5.63 -7.24
N THR A 30 3.71 5.96 -6.47
CA THR A 30 5.08 5.86 -7.00
C THR A 30 5.62 4.50 -6.62
N ILE A 31 6.37 3.82 -7.51
CA ILE A 31 7.01 2.54 -7.19
C ILE A 31 7.93 2.66 -5.95
N ALA A 32 8.45 3.86 -5.66
CA ALA A 32 9.17 4.15 -4.41
C ALA A 32 8.32 3.90 -3.14
N ALA A 33 6.99 4.02 -3.22
CA ALA A 33 6.07 3.72 -2.14
C ALA A 33 5.94 2.21 -1.82
N LEU A 34 6.52 1.31 -2.62
CA LEU A 34 6.57 -0.13 -2.28
C LEU A 34 7.30 -0.39 -0.97
N ALA A 35 8.32 0.42 -0.66
CA ALA A 35 9.08 0.28 0.59
C ALA A 35 8.25 0.65 1.83
N SER A 36 7.19 1.45 1.64
CA SER A 36 6.29 1.92 2.71
C SER A 36 4.88 1.34 2.64
N SER A 37 4.55 0.51 1.64
CA SER A 37 3.22 -0.08 1.47
C SER A 37 3.05 -1.34 2.35
N PRO A 38 2.06 -1.38 3.28
CA PRO A 38 1.81 -2.53 4.15
C PRO A 38 1.42 -3.81 3.39
N SER A 39 0.75 -3.67 2.24
CA SER A 39 0.39 -4.78 1.35
C SER A 39 1.50 -5.13 0.37
N ARG A 40 2.53 -4.28 0.25
CA ARG A 40 3.56 -4.32 -0.81
C ARG A 40 2.99 -4.33 -2.22
N ALA A 41 1.73 -3.92 -2.38
CA ALA A 41 1.06 -3.68 -3.64
C ALA A 41 0.97 -2.16 -3.85
N VAL A 42 1.42 -1.68 -5.01
CA VAL A 42 1.26 -0.29 -5.45
C VAL A 42 0.88 -0.28 -6.92
N ASP A 43 0.33 0.83 -7.38
CA ASP A 43 0.01 1.06 -8.79
C ASP A 43 1.03 2.02 -9.41
N ALA A 44 1.50 1.67 -10.59
CA ALA A 44 2.34 2.51 -11.42
C ALA A 44 1.64 2.78 -12.76
N ASP A 45 2.05 3.83 -13.44
CA ASP A 45 1.90 3.92 -14.88
C ASP A 45 3.25 3.74 -15.60
N CYS A 46 3.20 3.59 -16.92
CA CYS A 46 4.38 3.40 -17.77
C CYS A 46 5.49 4.43 -17.49
N SER A 47 5.14 5.71 -17.32
CA SER A 47 6.09 6.79 -17.04
C SER A 47 6.68 6.73 -15.63
N SER A 48 5.89 6.37 -14.63
CA SER A 48 6.35 6.29 -13.24
C SER A 48 7.32 5.14 -13.00
N LEU A 49 7.18 4.03 -13.75
CA LEU A 49 8.15 2.93 -13.75
C LEU A 49 9.53 3.40 -14.25
N ILE A 50 9.56 4.18 -15.34
CA ILE A 50 10.80 4.75 -15.86
C ILE A 50 11.38 5.79 -14.89
N ALA A 51 10.55 6.68 -14.35
CA ALA A 51 10.97 7.68 -13.39
C ALA A 51 11.58 7.05 -12.12
N PHE A 52 11.02 5.94 -11.65
CA PHE A 52 11.58 5.14 -10.56
C PHE A 52 12.96 4.58 -10.91
N GLY A 53 13.13 3.98 -12.09
CA GLY A 53 14.44 3.50 -12.54
C GLY A 53 15.49 4.61 -12.54
N LEU A 54 15.15 5.78 -13.08
CA LEU A 54 16.06 6.92 -13.15
C LEU A 54 16.47 7.40 -11.75
N TRP A 55 15.50 7.51 -10.83
CA TRP A 55 15.74 7.88 -9.44
C TRP A 55 16.67 6.90 -8.75
N ARG A 56 16.40 5.59 -8.88
CA ARG A 56 17.21 4.52 -8.26
C ARG A 56 18.64 4.52 -8.76
N ALA A 57 18.85 4.89 -10.02
CA ALA A 57 20.17 5.04 -10.61
C ALA A 57 20.88 6.36 -10.22
N GLY A 58 20.20 7.29 -9.55
CA GLY A 58 20.77 8.57 -9.14
C GLY A 58 20.90 9.58 -10.27
N TYR A 59 20.02 9.54 -11.29
CA TYR A 59 19.87 10.66 -12.20
C TYR A 59 19.25 11.85 -11.46
N THR A 60 19.87 13.03 -11.56
CA THR A 60 19.43 14.21 -10.82
C THR A 60 18.12 14.76 -11.40
N GLY A 61 17.18 15.16 -10.53
CA GLY A 61 15.90 15.76 -10.94
C GLY A 61 14.91 14.82 -11.65
N SER A 62 15.18 13.51 -11.65
CA SER A 62 14.44 12.53 -12.46
C SER A 62 13.26 11.86 -11.74
N PHE A 63 13.22 11.88 -10.41
CA PHE A 63 12.01 11.50 -9.69
C PHE A 63 11.04 12.66 -9.68
N ARG A 64 9.99 12.56 -10.48
CA ARG A 64 8.92 13.54 -10.44
C ARG A 64 7.58 12.86 -10.38
N ALA A 65 6.81 13.19 -9.34
CA ALA A 65 5.44 12.74 -9.17
C ALA A 65 4.50 13.31 -10.24
N ASP A 66 4.96 14.21 -11.11
CA ASP A 66 4.26 14.75 -12.28
C ASP A 66 4.78 14.17 -13.61
N ALA A 67 5.65 13.15 -13.59
CA ALA A 67 6.14 12.52 -14.80
C ALA A 67 4.97 11.84 -15.54
N TRP A 68 4.83 12.12 -16.83
CA TRP A 68 3.92 11.45 -17.74
C TRP A 68 4.54 11.45 -19.14
N THR A 69 4.00 10.66 -20.06
CA THR A 69 4.62 10.42 -21.38
C THR A 69 4.89 11.69 -22.18
N GLY A 70 4.06 12.74 -22.06
CA GLY A 70 4.26 14.01 -22.77
C GLY A 70 5.32 14.95 -22.20
N ASN A 71 5.79 14.76 -20.96
CA ASN A 71 6.91 15.53 -20.40
C ASN A 71 8.18 14.69 -20.16
N LEU A 72 8.09 13.37 -20.31
CA LEU A 72 9.17 12.45 -19.98
C LEU A 72 10.43 12.68 -20.82
N ARG A 73 10.29 13.05 -22.11
CA ARG A 73 11.46 13.39 -22.93
C ARG A 73 12.24 14.56 -22.35
N GLY A 74 11.55 15.63 -21.97
CA GLY A 74 12.17 16.80 -21.34
C GLY A 74 12.92 16.43 -20.07
N ILE A 75 12.26 15.66 -19.19
CA ILE A 75 12.85 15.16 -17.93
C ILE A 75 14.13 14.35 -18.20
N MET A 76 14.07 13.40 -19.12
CA MET A 76 15.21 12.52 -19.43
C MET A 76 16.36 13.28 -20.12
N THR A 77 16.05 14.23 -21.02
CA THR A 77 17.08 15.08 -21.63
C THR A 77 17.77 15.98 -20.62
N ALA A 78 17.04 16.50 -19.63
CA ALA A 78 17.63 17.26 -18.52
C ALA A 78 18.52 16.37 -17.63
N ALA A 79 18.21 15.07 -17.54
CA ALA A 79 19.06 14.06 -16.89
C ALA A 79 20.24 13.58 -17.77
N GLY A 80 20.45 14.18 -18.95
CA GLY A 80 21.58 13.90 -19.84
C GLY A 80 21.32 12.82 -20.90
N PHE A 81 20.11 12.30 -21.02
CA PHE A 81 19.78 11.36 -22.09
C PHE A 81 19.76 12.07 -23.45
N THR A 82 20.22 11.38 -24.48
CA THR A 82 20.10 11.87 -25.86
C THR A 82 18.81 11.32 -26.48
N ALA A 83 17.94 12.21 -26.97
CA ALA A 83 16.73 11.82 -27.69
C ALA A 83 16.97 11.83 -29.20
N ARG A 84 16.66 10.72 -29.88
CA ARG A 84 16.65 10.62 -31.35
C ARG A 84 15.29 10.14 -31.83
N ARG A 85 14.93 10.47 -33.06
CA ARG A 85 13.70 9.95 -33.68
C ARG A 85 13.79 8.45 -33.85
N TRP A 86 12.70 7.76 -33.51
CA TRP A 86 12.54 6.35 -33.82
C TRP A 86 12.02 6.20 -35.26
N SER A 87 12.49 5.14 -35.91
CA SER A 87 12.00 4.61 -37.17
C SER A 87 12.20 3.10 -37.20
N ARG A 88 11.47 2.38 -38.07
CA ARG A 88 11.73 0.95 -38.28
C ARG A 88 13.19 0.74 -38.69
N GLY A 89 13.90 -0.15 -37.99
CA GLY A 89 15.33 -0.39 -38.18
C GLY A 89 16.26 0.51 -37.36
N THR A 90 15.72 1.39 -36.51
CA THR A 90 16.56 2.12 -35.53
C THR A 90 17.30 1.14 -34.65
N ALA A 91 18.64 1.22 -34.64
CA ALA A 91 19.46 0.41 -33.75
C ALA A 91 19.16 0.80 -32.29
N LEU A 92 18.93 -0.21 -31.45
CA LEU A 92 18.66 -0.07 -30.02
C LEU A 92 19.76 -0.75 -29.22
N HIS A 93 20.09 -0.16 -28.08
CA HIS A 93 21.04 -0.73 -27.13
C HIS A 93 20.36 -0.89 -25.78
N ALA A 94 20.78 -1.87 -24.98
CA ALA A 94 20.28 -2.02 -23.63
C ALA A 94 20.40 -0.69 -22.86
N GLY A 95 19.33 -0.28 -22.18
CA GLY A 95 19.21 1.03 -21.53
C GLY A 95 18.47 2.08 -22.35
N ASP A 96 18.27 1.87 -23.66
CA ASP A 96 17.45 2.75 -24.48
C ASP A 96 15.99 2.73 -24.01
N VAL A 97 15.35 3.90 -23.98
CA VAL A 97 13.93 4.03 -23.65
C VAL A 97 13.15 4.41 -24.90
N LEU A 98 12.13 3.63 -25.24
CA LEU A 98 11.22 3.91 -26.34
C LEU A 98 10.04 4.72 -25.81
N LEU A 99 9.76 5.86 -26.44
CA LEU A 99 8.74 6.79 -25.99
C LEU A 99 7.77 7.13 -27.13
N LEU A 100 6.49 7.10 -26.77
CA LEU A 100 5.34 7.63 -27.50
C LEU A 100 4.72 8.72 -26.61
N GLU A 101 4.91 10.00 -26.97
CA GLU A 101 4.55 11.13 -26.11
C GLU A 101 3.04 11.35 -26.02
N GLY A 102 2.28 10.85 -27.00
CA GLY A 102 0.81 10.97 -27.01
C GLY A 102 0.29 12.39 -27.26
N ALA A 103 1.16 13.35 -27.59
CA ALA A 103 0.88 14.79 -27.71
C ALA A 103 -0.16 15.18 -28.80
N THR A 104 -0.75 14.21 -29.51
CA THR A 104 -1.77 14.41 -30.55
C THR A 104 -3.09 13.68 -30.26
N GLY A 105 -3.42 13.43 -28.99
CA GLY A 105 -4.64 12.70 -28.60
C GLY A 105 -4.55 11.18 -28.80
N LYS A 106 -3.32 10.67 -28.98
CA LYS A 106 -3.02 9.23 -29.04
C LYS A 106 -2.60 8.74 -27.66
N ARG A 107 -2.86 7.46 -27.36
CA ARG A 107 -2.39 6.82 -26.11
C ARG A 107 -0.86 6.96 -26.02
N GLY A 108 -0.37 7.66 -25.00
CA GLY A 108 1.06 7.74 -24.70
C GLY A 108 1.55 6.42 -24.10
N HIS A 109 2.81 6.06 -24.37
CA HIS A 109 3.43 4.88 -23.80
C HIS A 109 4.95 5.01 -23.70
N VAL A 110 5.55 4.29 -22.77
CA VAL A 110 7.01 4.23 -22.62
C VAL A 110 7.46 2.85 -22.14
N ALA A 111 8.58 2.36 -22.67
CA ALA A 111 9.18 1.09 -22.28
C ALA A 111 10.72 1.17 -22.29
N LEU A 112 11.37 0.42 -21.40
CA LEU A 112 12.81 0.22 -21.40
C LEU A 112 13.18 -0.94 -22.33
N TYR A 113 14.13 -0.72 -23.24
CA TYR A 113 14.77 -1.76 -24.03
C TYR A 113 15.99 -2.31 -23.31
N ALA A 114 16.02 -3.60 -23.02
CA ALA A 114 17.15 -4.26 -22.37
C ALA A 114 17.21 -5.77 -22.69
N ASP A 115 18.35 -6.36 -22.37
CA ASP A 115 18.52 -7.81 -22.32
C ASP A 115 18.41 -8.25 -20.85
N ALA A 116 17.64 -9.30 -20.57
CA ALA A 116 17.57 -9.88 -19.22
C ALA A 116 17.11 -11.33 -19.25
N ALA A 117 17.39 -12.08 -18.18
CA ALA A 117 16.95 -13.47 -18.00
C ALA A 117 17.28 -14.38 -19.20
N GLY A 118 18.46 -14.19 -19.81
CA GLY A 118 18.91 -14.95 -20.99
C GLY A 118 18.17 -14.61 -22.29
N ARG A 119 17.34 -13.56 -22.31
CA ARG A 119 16.60 -13.09 -23.48
C ARG A 119 17.16 -11.75 -23.94
N THR A 120 17.31 -11.61 -25.24
CA THR A 120 17.77 -10.37 -25.87
C THR A 120 16.60 -9.57 -26.44
N SER A 121 16.79 -8.27 -26.62
CA SER A 121 15.83 -7.39 -27.30
C SER A 121 14.44 -7.37 -26.65
N GLN A 122 14.39 -7.21 -25.33
CA GLN A 122 13.15 -7.18 -24.57
C GLN A 122 12.73 -5.75 -24.24
N LEU A 123 11.42 -5.55 -24.11
CA LEU A 123 10.81 -4.37 -23.53
C LEU A 123 10.32 -4.68 -22.13
N PHE A 124 10.69 -3.82 -21.19
CA PHE A 124 10.24 -3.81 -19.80
C PHE A 124 9.33 -2.60 -19.63
N GLU A 125 8.08 -2.85 -19.25
CA GLU A 125 7.03 -1.85 -19.27
C GLU A 125 5.98 -2.09 -18.20
N ALA A 126 5.24 -1.03 -17.88
CA ALA A 126 3.91 -1.13 -17.31
C ALA A 126 2.89 -0.86 -18.42
N TRP A 127 1.90 -1.73 -18.64
CA TRP A 127 1.09 -1.72 -19.87
C TRP A 127 -0.35 -1.24 -19.68
N LEU A 128 -1.19 -2.11 -19.12
CA LEU A 128 -2.61 -1.92 -18.89
C LEU A 128 -2.98 -2.74 -17.66
N ASN A 129 -4.06 -2.36 -17.01
CA ASN A 129 -4.56 -3.12 -15.87
C ASN A 129 -5.17 -4.46 -16.29
N GLU A 130 -5.55 -5.28 -15.32
CA GLU A 130 -6.17 -6.60 -15.49
C GLU A 130 -7.47 -6.57 -16.31
N LEU A 131 -8.13 -5.42 -16.38
CA LEU A 131 -9.34 -5.19 -17.19
C LEU A 131 -9.04 -4.72 -18.62
N GLY A 132 -7.75 -4.58 -18.98
CA GLY A 132 -7.32 -4.03 -20.26
C GLY A 132 -7.50 -2.50 -20.38
N GLY A 133 -7.70 -1.82 -19.25
CA GLY A 133 -7.90 -0.38 -19.13
C GLY A 133 -6.68 0.33 -18.54
N THR A 134 -6.80 1.66 -18.37
CA THR A 134 -5.74 2.51 -17.80
C THR A 134 -6.04 3.02 -16.39
N ILE A 135 -7.27 2.82 -15.90
CA ILE A 135 -7.75 3.24 -14.58
C ILE A 135 -8.73 2.18 -14.06
N GLY A 136 -8.81 2.01 -12.74
CA GLY A 136 -9.85 1.22 -12.09
C GLY A 136 -9.52 -0.26 -11.92
N GLY A 137 -8.23 -0.62 -12.04
CA GLY A 137 -7.75 -1.96 -11.73
C GLY A 137 -7.55 -2.18 -10.22
N ALA A 138 -7.37 -3.43 -9.83
CA ALA A 138 -6.99 -3.80 -8.47
C ALA A 138 -5.53 -3.39 -8.17
N PRO A 139 -5.21 -2.95 -6.93
CA PRO A 139 -3.83 -2.61 -6.58
C PRO A 139 -2.86 -3.79 -6.65
N GLY A 140 -1.67 -3.53 -7.18
CA GLY A 140 -0.62 -4.56 -7.35
C GLY A 140 -0.81 -5.39 -8.62
N ASP A 141 0.24 -6.12 -9.04
CA ASP A 141 0.25 -6.85 -10.30
C ASP A 141 -0.68 -8.07 -10.26
N GLN A 142 -1.68 -8.06 -11.12
CA GLN A 142 -2.59 -9.20 -11.33
C GLN A 142 -2.10 -10.16 -12.43
N GLY A 143 -0.90 -9.93 -13.00
CA GLY A 143 -0.14 -10.93 -13.75
C GLY A 143 0.46 -10.49 -15.09
N ASP A 144 0.10 -9.33 -15.64
CA ASP A 144 0.70 -8.77 -16.88
C ASP A 144 0.73 -7.23 -16.88
N GLU A 145 0.56 -6.60 -15.71
CA GLU A 145 0.47 -5.14 -15.59
C GLU A 145 1.84 -4.50 -15.66
N THR A 146 2.84 -5.12 -15.00
CA THR A 146 4.26 -4.95 -15.31
C THR A 146 4.81 -6.20 -15.96
N ARG A 147 5.48 -6.05 -17.10
CA ARG A 147 5.84 -7.22 -17.91
C ARG A 147 7.09 -7.04 -18.75
N MET A 148 7.59 -8.19 -19.20
CA MET A 148 8.66 -8.30 -20.18
C MET A 148 8.11 -8.87 -21.48
N ARG A 149 8.28 -8.16 -22.60
CA ARG A 149 7.80 -8.60 -23.93
C ARG A 149 8.90 -8.45 -24.98
N PRO A 150 8.98 -9.35 -25.98
CA PRO A 150 9.91 -9.18 -27.08
C PRO A 150 9.63 -7.89 -27.84
N TYR A 151 10.67 -7.09 -28.11
CA TYR A 151 10.55 -5.82 -28.83
C TYR A 151 9.84 -5.98 -30.19
N VAL A 152 10.19 -7.03 -30.93
CA VAL A 152 9.70 -7.28 -32.30
C VAL A 152 8.21 -7.61 -32.37
N SER A 153 7.64 -8.21 -31.32
CA SER A 153 6.22 -8.58 -31.26
C SER A 153 5.37 -7.58 -30.49
N HIS A 154 5.99 -6.53 -29.94
CA HIS A 154 5.28 -5.54 -29.15
C HIS A 154 4.29 -4.75 -30.03
N PRO A 155 3.02 -4.53 -29.61
CA PRO A 155 2.00 -3.89 -30.44
C PRO A 155 2.41 -2.51 -30.96
N ASP A 156 3.10 -1.70 -30.15
CA ASP A 156 3.56 -0.37 -30.57
C ASP A 156 4.73 -0.44 -31.55
N THR A 157 5.56 -1.48 -31.48
CA THR A 157 6.63 -1.71 -32.45
C THR A 157 6.06 -2.17 -33.79
N VAL A 158 5.15 -3.15 -33.77
CA VAL A 158 4.50 -3.70 -34.98
C VAL A 158 3.76 -2.59 -35.73
N ALA A 159 3.00 -1.78 -35.00
CA ALA A 159 2.26 -0.66 -35.57
C ALA A 159 3.14 0.56 -35.92
N GLY A 160 4.42 0.56 -35.58
CA GLY A 160 5.34 1.67 -35.84
C GLY A 160 4.95 2.96 -35.11
N ARG A 161 4.49 2.84 -33.86
CA ARG A 161 3.97 3.98 -33.08
C ARG A 161 5.03 4.73 -32.29
N TRP A 162 6.19 4.14 -32.00
CA TRP A 162 7.24 4.82 -31.25
C TRP A 162 7.70 6.10 -31.95
N GLU A 163 7.94 7.16 -31.18
CA GLU A 163 8.32 8.46 -31.71
C GLU A 163 9.79 8.76 -31.43
N TRP A 164 10.27 8.36 -30.25
CA TRP A 164 11.60 8.68 -29.75
C TRP A 164 12.30 7.46 -29.17
N VAL A 165 13.63 7.46 -29.32
CA VAL A 165 14.54 6.64 -28.52
C VAL A 165 15.37 7.58 -27.65
N LEU A 166 15.36 7.34 -26.34
CA LEU A 166 16.18 8.07 -25.38
C LEU A 166 17.31 7.17 -24.91
N THR A 167 18.54 7.56 -25.23
CA THR A 167 19.74 6.80 -24.88
C THR A 167 20.41 7.40 -23.64
N PRO A 168 20.76 6.58 -22.64
CA PRO A 168 21.51 7.04 -21.47
C PRO A 168 22.79 7.78 -21.91
N PRO A 169 23.21 8.82 -21.18
CA PRO A 169 24.48 9.47 -21.45
C PRO A 169 25.61 8.43 -21.44
N ALA A 170 26.58 8.62 -22.34
CA ALA A 170 27.84 7.90 -22.22
C ALA A 170 28.43 8.24 -20.85
N GLU A 171 28.73 7.22 -20.06
CA GLU A 171 29.53 7.46 -18.87
C GLU A 171 30.90 7.94 -19.32
N ALA A 172 31.33 9.09 -18.80
CA ALA A 172 32.75 9.37 -18.79
C ALA A 172 33.42 8.14 -18.17
N ALA A 173 34.40 7.55 -18.85
CA ALA A 173 35.33 6.65 -18.20
C ALA A 173 35.70 7.33 -16.89
N ALA A 174 35.41 6.69 -15.76
CA ALA A 174 35.69 7.28 -14.47
C ALA A 174 37.15 7.71 -14.52
N SER A 175 37.40 9.02 -14.59
CA SER A 175 38.70 9.55 -14.23
C SER A 175 38.83 9.15 -12.78
N THR A 176 39.57 8.08 -12.53
CA THR A 176 40.11 7.75 -11.23
C THR A 176 41.07 8.88 -10.89
N THR A 177 40.52 10.02 -10.48
CA THR A 177 41.21 10.87 -9.53
C THR A 177 41.08 10.10 -8.22
N THR A 178 42.10 9.27 -7.96
CA THR A 178 42.37 8.67 -6.65
C THR A 178 42.64 9.79 -5.65
N ALA A 179 41.58 10.43 -5.18
CA ALA A 179 41.44 10.70 -3.76
C ALA A 179 40.49 9.62 -3.22
N GLN A 180 40.95 8.37 -3.30
CA GLN A 180 40.43 7.34 -2.41
C GLN A 180 41.00 7.73 -1.05
N GLU A 181 40.20 8.35 -0.19
CA GLU A 181 40.48 8.23 1.23
C GLU A 181 40.46 6.72 1.49
N ASP A 182 41.63 6.15 1.73
CA ASP A 182 41.77 4.73 2.04
C ASP A 182 40.94 4.46 3.29
N PHE A 183 39.74 3.93 3.07
CA PHE A 183 38.87 3.46 4.13
C PHE A 183 39.58 2.28 4.78
N THR A 184 40.11 2.50 5.97
CA THR A 184 40.88 1.49 6.66
C THR A 184 39.96 0.32 7.03
N VAL A 185 40.52 -0.89 7.15
CA VAL A 185 39.76 -2.07 7.64
C VAL A 185 39.05 -1.76 8.96
N ALA A 186 39.68 -0.94 9.82
CA ALA A 186 39.11 -0.49 11.09
C ALA A 186 37.88 0.43 10.94
N GLU A 187 37.75 1.16 9.83
CA GLU A 187 36.56 1.96 9.52
C GLU A 187 35.45 1.10 8.94
N ALA A 188 35.80 0.11 8.11
CA ALA A 188 34.85 -0.90 7.62
C ALA A 188 34.23 -1.69 8.77
N GLU A 189 35.04 -2.14 9.73
CA GLU A 189 34.57 -2.85 10.91
C GLU A 189 33.66 -1.96 11.79
N ARG A 190 33.97 -0.67 11.93
CA ARG A 190 33.11 0.29 12.65
C ARG A 190 31.76 0.49 11.96
N VAL A 191 31.74 0.61 10.64
CA VAL A 191 30.49 0.75 9.88
C VAL A 191 29.65 -0.53 9.96
N ILE A 192 30.26 -1.70 9.85
CA ILE A 192 29.57 -3.00 9.99
C ILE A 192 28.98 -3.14 11.38
N ALA A 193 29.73 -2.78 12.43
CA ALA A 193 29.23 -2.78 13.80
C ALA A 193 28.04 -1.82 13.97
N HIS A 194 28.11 -0.62 13.39
CA HIS A 194 27.02 0.34 13.47
C HIS A 194 25.77 -0.13 12.72
N VAL A 195 25.91 -0.67 11.51
CA VAL A 195 24.79 -1.23 10.73
C VAL A 195 24.15 -2.39 11.47
N THR A 196 24.94 -3.27 12.07
CA THR A 196 24.43 -4.41 12.87
C THR A 196 23.67 -3.93 14.10
N ALA A 197 24.17 -2.90 14.78
CA ALA A 197 23.47 -2.30 15.92
C ALA A 197 22.14 -1.65 15.51
N VAL A 198 22.13 -0.90 14.41
CA VAL A 198 20.92 -0.29 13.85
C VAL A 198 19.90 -1.35 13.44
N ASP A 199 20.31 -2.43 12.79
CA ASP A 199 19.43 -3.55 12.41
C ASP A 199 18.79 -4.20 13.65
N GLY A 200 19.58 -4.42 14.70
CA GLY A 200 19.08 -4.91 15.99
C GLY A 200 18.04 -3.98 16.63
N THR A 201 18.30 -2.67 16.64
CA THR A 201 17.35 -1.67 17.14
C THR A 201 16.07 -1.65 16.32
N VAL A 202 16.18 -1.62 14.99
CA VAL A 202 15.02 -1.63 14.08
C VAL A 202 14.17 -2.87 14.29
N LYS A 203 14.79 -4.04 14.45
CA LYS A 203 14.07 -5.29 14.71
C LYS A 203 13.34 -5.27 16.05
N ALA A 204 13.99 -4.80 17.12
CA ALA A 204 13.37 -4.69 18.43
C ALA A 204 12.18 -3.72 18.41
N THR A 205 12.35 -2.53 17.83
CA THR A 205 11.27 -1.55 17.69
C THR A 205 10.11 -2.10 16.86
N SER A 206 10.40 -2.80 15.76
CA SER A 206 9.38 -3.42 14.91
C SER A 206 8.56 -4.47 15.69
N GLN A 207 9.20 -5.29 16.52
CA GLN A 207 8.52 -6.27 17.37
C GLN A 207 7.63 -5.61 18.42
N THR A 208 8.12 -4.54 19.07
CA THR A 208 7.33 -3.78 20.05
C THR A 208 6.10 -3.15 19.39
N VAL A 209 6.28 -2.44 18.27
CA VAL A 209 5.18 -1.81 17.54
C VAL A 209 4.16 -2.85 17.07
N HIS A 210 4.62 -4.02 16.59
CA HIS A 210 3.71 -5.09 16.19
C HIS A 210 2.86 -5.61 17.36
N ALA A 211 3.47 -5.81 18.53
CA ALA A 211 2.76 -6.24 19.73
C ALA A 211 1.72 -5.20 20.19
N GLU A 212 2.07 -3.91 20.17
CA GLU A 212 1.15 -2.83 20.51
C GLU A 212 -0.04 -2.73 19.53
N VAL A 213 0.21 -2.91 18.23
CA VAL A 213 -0.86 -2.93 17.21
C VAL A 213 -1.82 -4.09 17.42
N LEU A 214 -1.32 -5.27 17.81
CA LEU A 214 -2.17 -6.43 18.13
C LEU A 214 -3.02 -6.16 19.37
N ALA A 215 -2.44 -5.61 20.44
CA ALA A 215 -3.17 -5.24 21.65
C ALA A 215 -4.27 -4.20 21.36
N LEU A 216 -3.96 -3.18 20.54
CA LEU A 216 -4.94 -2.18 20.12
C LEU A 216 -6.07 -2.80 19.27
N ARG A 217 -5.77 -3.76 18.40
CA ARG A 217 -6.81 -4.47 17.63
C ARG A 217 -7.75 -5.26 18.53
N GLU A 218 -7.24 -5.90 19.57
CA GLU A 218 -8.07 -6.60 20.56
C GLU A 218 -8.97 -5.63 21.32
N GLN A 219 -8.44 -4.47 21.75
CA GLN A 219 -9.22 -3.42 22.41
C GLN A 219 -10.33 -2.86 21.51
N VAL A 220 -10.02 -2.60 20.22
CA VAL A 220 -11.01 -2.12 19.25
C VAL A 220 -12.11 -3.16 19.03
N SER A 221 -11.75 -4.45 18.94
CA SER A 221 -12.71 -5.55 18.83
C SER A 221 -13.65 -5.63 20.04
N ALA A 222 -13.09 -5.53 21.25
CA ALA A 222 -13.87 -5.52 22.50
C ALA A 222 -14.82 -4.30 22.57
N LEU A 223 -14.36 -3.13 22.15
CA LEU A 223 -15.18 -1.92 22.09
C LEU A 223 -16.32 -2.07 21.07
N ALA A 224 -16.05 -2.62 19.89
CA ALA A 224 -17.07 -2.87 18.87
C ALA A 224 -18.16 -3.83 19.39
N ALA A 225 -17.79 -4.87 20.12
CA ALA A 225 -18.74 -5.78 20.76
C ALA A 225 -19.63 -5.05 21.80
N THR A 226 -19.04 -4.15 22.58
CA THR A 226 -19.75 -3.35 23.59
C THR A 226 -20.74 -2.39 22.94
N VAL A 227 -20.32 -1.68 21.88
CA VAL A 227 -21.20 -0.77 21.11
C VAL A 227 -22.38 -1.54 20.50
N LYS A 228 -22.14 -2.73 19.95
CA LYS A 228 -23.20 -3.59 19.41
C LYS A 228 -24.20 -4.00 20.50
N ALA A 229 -23.72 -4.38 21.68
CA ALA A 229 -24.59 -4.73 22.80
C ALA A 229 -25.42 -3.53 23.30
N LEU A 230 -24.80 -2.35 23.41
CA LEU A 230 -25.50 -1.12 23.79
C LEU A 230 -26.58 -0.76 22.77
N THR A 231 -26.26 -0.85 21.47
CA THR A 231 -27.22 -0.60 20.38
C THR A 231 -28.42 -1.54 20.48
N ALA A 232 -28.19 -2.82 20.75
CA ALA A 232 -29.27 -3.79 20.94
C ALA A 232 -30.16 -3.44 22.16
N ASN A 233 -29.57 -2.97 23.25
CA ASN A 233 -30.32 -2.55 24.44
C ASN A 233 -31.12 -1.26 24.19
N VAL A 234 -30.55 -0.27 23.48
CA VAL A 234 -31.26 0.94 23.07
C VAL A 234 -32.46 0.59 22.21
N ASN A 235 -32.30 -0.30 21.22
CA ASN A 235 -33.41 -0.73 20.37
C ASN A 235 -34.53 -1.39 21.19
N LYS A 236 -34.20 -2.25 22.16
CA LYS A 236 -35.21 -2.82 23.08
C LYS A 236 -35.98 -1.76 23.86
N VAL A 237 -35.31 -0.71 24.33
CA VAL A 237 -35.97 0.40 25.04
C VAL A 237 -36.88 1.18 24.09
N VAL A 238 -36.40 1.48 22.88
CA VAL A 238 -37.17 2.17 21.85
C VAL A 238 -38.41 1.38 21.44
N ASP A 239 -38.27 0.06 21.26
CA ASP A 239 -39.38 -0.85 20.93
C ASP A 239 -40.42 -0.97 22.06
N ALA A 240 -40.03 -0.70 23.31
CA ALA A 240 -40.93 -0.69 24.47
C ALA A 240 -41.64 0.67 24.69
N LEU A 241 -41.18 1.76 24.08
CA LEU A 241 -41.80 3.09 24.20
C LEU A 241 -43.28 3.15 23.73
N PRO A 242 -43.72 2.46 22.65
CA PRO A 242 -45.12 2.44 22.23
C PRO A 242 -46.07 1.79 23.23
N GLU A 243 -45.58 0.94 24.14
CA GLU A 243 -46.38 0.36 25.23
C GLU A 243 -46.50 1.29 26.45
N LEU A 244 -45.65 2.34 26.54
CA LEU A 244 -45.80 3.46 27.47
C LEU A 244 -46.71 4.56 26.89
N LYS A 245 -47.90 4.21 26.40
CA LYS A 245 -48.95 5.21 26.23
C LYS A 245 -49.47 5.59 27.61
N ILE A 246 -49.09 6.77 28.09
CA ILE A 246 -49.73 7.43 29.23
C ILE A 246 -51.22 7.55 28.88
N GLY A 247 -52.03 6.65 29.43
CA GLY A 247 -53.47 6.84 29.51
C GLY A 247 -53.69 8.05 30.39
N ALA A 248 -53.99 9.20 29.78
CA ALA A 248 -54.62 10.30 30.49
C ALA A 248 -56.04 9.86 30.85
N ASP A 249 -56.17 9.09 31.94
CA ASP A 249 -57.46 8.87 32.56
C ASP A 249 -57.63 9.92 33.66
N SER A 250 -58.52 10.85 33.37
CA SER A 250 -58.91 11.99 34.20
C SER A 250 -59.72 11.52 35.40
N ALA A 251 -59.08 10.86 36.36
CA ALA A 251 -59.48 10.81 37.76
C ALA A 251 -58.51 9.90 38.53
N ASN A 252 -58.06 10.39 39.68
CA ASN A 252 -57.59 9.59 40.81
C ASN A 252 -56.12 9.09 40.78
N LYS A 253 -55.28 9.79 41.58
CA LYS A 253 -54.02 9.40 42.23
C LYS A 253 -53.29 8.18 41.62
N THR A 254 -52.26 8.46 40.82
CA THR A 254 -51.35 7.47 40.21
C THR A 254 -50.65 6.60 41.26
N LYS A 255 -51.18 5.40 41.50
CA LYS A 255 -50.43 4.25 42.02
C LYS A 255 -49.87 3.50 40.81
N VAL A 256 -48.57 3.58 40.59
CA VAL A 256 -47.87 2.70 39.64
C VAL A 256 -47.88 1.29 40.24
N ARG A 257 -48.69 0.38 39.69
CA ARG A 257 -48.57 -1.06 39.95
C ARG A 257 -47.62 -1.65 38.92
N ILE A 258 -46.39 -1.95 39.35
CA ILE A 258 -45.54 -2.93 38.65
C ILE A 258 -46.11 -4.30 39.01
N GLY A 259 -46.51 -5.08 38.00
CA GLY A 259 -46.98 -6.44 38.19
C GLY A 259 -45.85 -7.33 38.69
N ALA A 260 -45.71 -7.43 40.01
CA ALA A 260 -45.08 -8.58 40.63
C ALA A 260 -46.04 -9.76 40.47
N SER A 261 -45.61 -10.81 39.77
CA SER A 261 -46.23 -12.13 39.89
C SER A 261 -46.27 -12.49 41.39
N SER A 262 -47.44 -12.80 41.90
CA SER A 262 -47.73 -12.91 43.34
C SER A 262 -47.22 -14.19 44.00
N ASP A 263 -46.50 -15.07 43.29
CA ASP A 263 -46.04 -16.33 43.87
C ASP A 263 -44.51 -16.33 43.94
N GLY A 264 -44.01 -15.98 45.13
CA GLY A 264 -42.58 -15.87 45.47
C GLY A 264 -41.86 -17.22 45.55
N THR A 265 -41.79 -17.96 44.45
CA THR A 265 -40.99 -19.19 44.33
C THR A 265 -40.40 -19.34 42.93
N ALA A 266 -39.40 -18.53 42.60
CA ALA A 266 -38.44 -18.86 41.55
C ALA A 266 -37.15 -19.38 42.20
N PRO A 267 -36.74 -20.65 41.99
CA PRO A 267 -35.50 -21.16 42.56
C PRO A 267 -34.30 -20.50 41.86
N LEU A 268 -33.30 -20.11 42.66
CA LEU A 268 -32.05 -19.54 42.16
C LEU A 268 -31.31 -20.55 41.25
N PRO A 269 -30.67 -20.10 40.16
CA PRO A 269 -29.97 -20.96 39.21
C PRO A 269 -28.83 -21.74 39.89
N ALA A 270 -28.73 -23.04 39.59
CA ALA A 270 -27.83 -23.98 40.26
C ALA A 270 -26.33 -23.75 39.98
N THR A 271 -25.98 -22.81 39.10
CA THR A 271 -24.63 -22.58 38.57
C THR A 271 -23.77 -21.62 39.41
N LEU A 272 -24.28 -21.07 40.51
CA LEU A 272 -23.55 -20.14 41.38
C LEU A 272 -22.75 -20.87 42.46
N ALA A 273 -21.56 -20.40 42.80
CA ALA A 273 -20.76 -20.98 43.89
C ALA A 273 -21.48 -20.80 45.25
N PRO A 274 -21.26 -21.68 46.25
CA PRO A 274 -21.91 -21.57 47.57
C PRO A 274 -21.70 -20.22 48.24
N GLU A 275 -20.52 -19.61 48.09
CA GLU A 275 -20.22 -18.26 48.58
C GLU A 275 -21.07 -17.15 47.95
N GLU A 276 -21.39 -17.26 46.65
CA GLU A 276 -22.20 -16.27 45.92
C GLU A 276 -23.68 -16.34 46.33
N ARG A 277 -24.16 -17.54 46.70
CA ARG A 277 -25.53 -17.74 47.22
C ARG A 277 -25.70 -17.14 48.62
N ALA A 278 -24.66 -17.20 49.46
CA ALA A 278 -24.69 -16.62 50.81
C ALA A 278 -24.69 -15.08 50.78
N ALA A 279 -23.94 -14.46 49.85
CA ALA A 279 -23.89 -13.01 49.69
C ALA A 279 -25.23 -12.41 49.22
N ILE A 280 -25.92 -13.09 48.31
CA ILE A 280 -27.23 -12.66 47.79
C ILE A 280 -28.33 -12.80 48.85
N ALA A 281 -28.30 -13.88 49.66
CA ALA A 281 -29.24 -14.05 50.76
C ALA A 281 -29.06 -13.01 51.88
N ALA A 282 -27.81 -12.62 52.18
CA ALA A 282 -27.51 -11.56 53.15
C ALA A 282 -27.98 -10.17 52.67
N GLY A 283 -27.80 -9.86 51.38
CA GLY A 283 -28.25 -8.60 50.77
C GLY A 283 -29.78 -8.41 50.80
N ILE A 284 -30.55 -9.47 50.54
CA ILE A 284 -32.01 -9.45 50.57
C ILE A 284 -32.57 -9.23 51.99
N THR A 285 -31.83 -9.64 53.01
CA THR A 285 -32.27 -9.50 54.42
C THR A 285 -32.01 -8.07 54.93
N ALA A 286 -30.90 -7.45 54.54
CA ALA A 286 -30.57 -6.06 54.88
C ALA A 286 -31.53 -5.04 54.25
N GLU A 287 -32.03 -5.31 53.04
CA GLU A 287 -33.02 -4.45 52.36
C GLU A 287 -34.41 -4.46 53.03
N LYS A 288 -34.73 -5.51 53.79
CA LYS A 288 -36.00 -5.63 54.52
C LYS A 288 -36.02 -4.93 55.88
N GLU A 289 -34.87 -4.72 56.53
CA GLU A 289 -34.78 -3.99 57.80
C GLU A 289 -34.64 -2.46 57.63
N GLY A 290 -34.18 -1.99 56.47
CA GLY A 290 -34.10 -0.55 56.16
C GLY A 290 -35.42 0.10 55.74
N ALA A 291 -36.51 -0.65 55.66
CA ALA A 291 -37.81 -0.21 55.14
C ALA A 291 -38.97 -0.29 56.17
N ARG A 292 -38.67 -0.14 57.47
CA ARG A 292 -39.67 0.10 58.53
C ARG A 292 -39.46 1.44 59.21
#